data_AF-A0A4R4SKS0-F1
#
_entry.id   AF-A0A4R4SKS0-F1
#
_cell.length_a   1.000
_cell.length_b   1.000
_cell.length_c   1.000
_cell.angle_alpha   90.00
_cell.angle_beta   90.00
_cell.angle_gamma   90.00
#
_symmetry.space_group_name_H-M   'P 1'
#
loop_
_entity.id
_entity.type
_entity.pdbx_description
1 polymer ?
#
loop_
_entity_poly.entity_id
_entity_poly.type
_entity_poly.pdbx_seq_one_letter_code
_entity_poly.pdbx_strand_id
1 'polypeptide(L)'
;MSGDGLYYIPDGFRESARGSYETAEMAESTRRYLDRATPNASSYAGADAFVNAVISTRDTQSRGVSRAAEGREGMAGADNFVAGTGDEMEVDADAAINVAASTVESRNSAVFRGISDAV
;
A
#
# COMPACT_ATOMS: atom_id res chain seq x y z
N MET A 1 21.23 -23.19 -4.66
CA MET A 1 20.30 -22.40 -5.48
C MET A 1 19.47 -21.57 -4.52
N SER A 2 19.78 -20.27 -4.39
CA SER A 2 19.06 -19.37 -3.49
C SER A 2 17.68 -19.10 -4.08
N GLY A 3 16.65 -19.75 -3.51
CA GLY A 3 15.25 -19.59 -3.87
C GLY A 3 14.67 -18.28 -3.35
N ASP A 4 15.36 -17.17 -3.59
CA ASP A 4 14.92 -15.83 -3.22
C ASP A 4 14.00 -15.26 -4.32
N GLY A 5 12.98 -16.05 -4.66
CA GLY A 5 11.87 -15.58 -5.47
C GLY A 5 10.98 -14.76 -4.56
N LEU A 6 10.80 -13.47 -4.86
CA LEU A 6 9.75 -12.65 -4.28
C LEU A 6 8.40 -13.33 -4.59
N TYR A 7 7.92 -14.16 -3.67
CA TYR A 7 6.59 -14.74 -3.77
C TYR A 7 5.58 -13.60 -3.64
N TYR A 8 4.72 -13.48 -4.64
CA TYR A 8 3.58 -12.57 -4.57
C TYR A 8 2.61 -13.10 -3.50
N ILE A 9 2.42 -12.34 -2.43
CA ILE A 9 1.51 -12.67 -1.33
C ILE A 9 0.56 -11.46 -1.15
N PRO A 10 -0.63 -11.48 -1.78
CA PRO A 10 -1.59 -10.36 -1.74
C PRO A 10 -1.88 -9.88 -0.32
N ASP A 11 -2.04 -10.83 0.62
CA ASP A 11 -2.34 -10.52 2.02
C ASP A 11 -1.21 -9.76 2.72
N GLY A 12 0.04 -10.01 2.34
CA GLY A 12 1.19 -9.27 2.85
C GLY A 12 1.16 -7.80 2.44
N PHE A 13 0.77 -7.52 1.18
CA PHE A 13 0.58 -6.15 0.70
C PHE A 13 -0.60 -5.46 1.39
N ARG A 14 -1.75 -6.14 1.54
CA ARG A 14 -2.90 -5.57 2.25
C ARG A 14 -2.59 -5.25 3.71
N GLU A 15 -1.83 -6.11 4.37
CA GLU A 15 -1.40 -5.88 5.76
C GLU A 15 -0.40 -4.73 5.87
N SER A 16 0.58 -4.66 4.96
CA SER A 16 1.50 -3.52 4.83
C SER A 16 0.74 -2.20 4.62
N ALA A 17 -0.31 -2.23 3.80
CA ALA A 17 -1.15 -1.08 3.54
C ALA A 17 -1.91 -0.63 4.80
N ARG A 18 -2.49 -1.56 5.57
CA ARG A 18 -3.15 -1.25 6.86
C ARG A 18 -2.17 -0.59 7.83
N GLY A 19 -0.99 -1.18 8.01
CA GLY A 19 0.04 -0.60 8.89
C GLY A 19 0.49 0.79 8.43
N SER A 20 0.56 1.01 7.12
CA SER A 20 0.88 2.32 6.56
C SER A 20 -0.23 3.35 6.81
N TYR A 21 -1.50 3.00 6.64
CA TYR A 21 -2.62 3.89 6.99
C TYR A 21 -2.66 4.23 8.48
N GLU A 22 -2.50 3.24 9.37
CA GLU A 22 -2.43 3.50 10.82
C GLU A 22 -1.27 4.45 11.16
N THR A 23 -0.10 4.26 10.52
CA THR A 23 1.04 5.15 10.73
C THR A 23 0.76 6.56 10.22
N ALA A 24 0.04 6.71 9.10
CA ALA A 24 -0.38 8.01 8.59
C ALA A 24 -1.34 8.72 9.57
N GLU A 25 -2.32 8.00 10.12
CA GLU A 25 -3.25 8.53 11.13
C GLU A 25 -2.52 8.95 12.41
N MET A 26 -1.56 8.15 12.88
CA MET A 26 -0.72 8.49 14.04
C MET A 26 0.13 9.74 13.79
N ALA A 27 0.69 9.88 12.59
CA ALA A 27 1.41 11.09 12.19
C ALA A 27 0.47 12.29 12.18
N GLU A 28 -0.70 12.20 11.57
CA GLU A 28 -1.69 13.28 11.55
C GLU A 28 -2.16 13.67 12.97
N SER A 29 -2.35 12.69 13.87
CA SER A 29 -2.62 12.95 15.29
C SER A 29 -1.48 13.69 15.97
N THR A 30 -0.23 13.31 15.69
CA THR A 30 0.97 13.98 16.22
C THR A 30 1.07 15.43 15.72
N ARG A 31 0.75 15.69 14.45
CA ARG A 31 0.68 17.05 13.89
C ARG A 31 -0.32 17.90 14.66
N ARG A 32 -1.55 17.40 14.84
CA ARG A 32 -2.59 18.10 15.61
C ARG A 32 -2.18 18.33 17.06
N TYR A 33 -1.44 17.41 17.67
CA TYR A 33 -0.92 17.58 19.01
C TYR A 33 0.12 18.72 19.07
N LEU A 34 1.06 18.76 18.12
CA LEU A 34 2.05 19.83 18.02
C LEU A 34 1.37 21.19 17.82
N ASP A 35 0.37 21.28 16.95
CA ASP A 35 -0.33 22.53 16.64
C ASP A 35 -1.10 23.11 17.84
N ARG A 36 -1.47 22.28 18.82
CA ARG A 36 -2.08 22.75 20.09
C ARG A 36 -1.09 23.45 21.01
N ALA A 37 0.22 23.21 20.85
CA ALA A 37 1.23 23.87 21.66
C ALA A 37 1.25 25.37 21.30
N THR A 38 0.92 26.23 22.27
CA THR A 38 0.89 27.69 22.12
C THR A 38 1.85 28.33 23.13
N PRO A 39 3.18 28.28 22.88
CA PRO A 39 4.17 28.87 23.77
C PRO A 39 3.98 30.40 23.82
N ASN A 40 4.06 30.97 25.03
CA ASN A 40 3.86 32.40 25.26
C ASN A 40 5.04 32.95 26.08
N ALA A 41 5.65 34.03 25.62
CA ALA A 41 6.79 34.67 26.28
C ALA A 41 6.47 35.14 27.70
N SER A 42 5.23 35.56 28.00
CA SER A 42 4.85 35.94 29.36
C SER A 42 4.92 34.78 30.36
N SER A 43 4.73 33.54 29.89
CA SER A 43 4.89 32.32 30.69
C SER A 43 6.35 31.94 30.92
N TYR A 44 7.29 32.57 30.19
CA TYR A 44 8.73 32.35 30.26
C TYR A 44 9.48 33.63 30.61
N ALA A 45 8.92 34.47 31.50
CA ALA A 45 9.54 35.71 31.99
C ALA A 45 10.01 36.68 30.88
N GLY A 46 9.31 36.71 29.74
CA GLY A 46 9.67 37.56 28.60
C GLY A 46 10.79 37.00 27.72
N ALA A 47 11.10 35.70 27.81
CA ALA A 47 12.11 35.06 26.98
C ALA A 47 11.64 34.84 25.52
N ASP A 48 11.47 35.94 24.78
CA ASP A 48 10.96 35.93 23.40
C ASP A 48 11.80 35.07 22.46
N ALA A 49 13.13 35.14 22.56
CA ALA A 49 14.04 34.36 21.73
C ALA A 49 13.87 32.85 21.93
N PHE A 50 13.65 32.42 23.18
CA PHE A 50 13.38 31.01 23.49
C PHE A 50 12.03 30.57 22.91
N VAL A 51 10.98 31.34 23.13
CA VAL A 51 9.64 31.04 22.61
C VAL A 51 9.63 30.97 21.08
N ASN A 52 10.31 31.89 20.41
CA ASN A 52 10.45 31.87 18.95
C ASN A 52 11.19 30.61 18.47
N ALA A 53 12.23 30.18 19.17
CA ALA A 53 12.94 28.94 18.84
C ALA A 53 12.05 27.69 19.01
N VAL A 54 11.23 27.65 20.07
CA VAL A 54 10.26 26.58 20.31
C VAL A 54 9.20 26.54 19.20
N ILE A 55 8.63 27.70 18.85
CA ILE A 55 7.64 27.81 17.77
C ILE A 55 8.23 27.34 16.44
N SER A 56 9.42 27.82 16.07
CA SER A 56 10.10 27.42 14.84
C SER A 56 10.39 25.91 14.78
N THR A 57 10.78 25.33 15.92
CA THR A 57 11.01 23.89 16.03
C THR A 57 9.70 23.11 15.87
N ARG A 58 8.64 23.53 16.58
CA ARG A 58 7.29 22.95 16.45
C ARG A 58 6.82 22.96 15.00
N ASP A 59 6.96 24.09 14.30
CA ASP A 59 6.51 24.23 12.91
C ASP A 59 7.34 23.38 11.94
N THR A 60 8.62 23.17 12.24
CA THR A 60 9.48 22.26 11.47
C THR A 60 9.07 20.82 11.68
N GLN A 61 8.78 20.41 12.91
CA GLN A 61 8.30 19.06 13.23
C GLN A 61 6.91 18.81 12.64
N SER A 62 5.96 19.77 12.78
CA SER A 62 4.62 19.69 12.21
C SER A 62 4.65 19.45 10.69
N ARG A 63 5.52 20.17 9.96
CA ARG A 63 5.75 19.95 8.52
C ARG A 63 6.44 18.61 8.20
N GLY A 64 7.35 18.14 9.05
CA GLY A 64 8.00 16.84 8.89
C GLY A 64 7.00 15.69 9.02
N VAL A 65 6.16 15.77 10.06
CA VAL A 65 5.11 14.79 10.35
C VAL A 65 4.03 14.79 9.26
N SER A 66 3.62 15.96 8.75
CA SER A 66 2.67 16.05 7.62
C SER A 66 3.17 15.29 6.39
N ARG A 67 4.45 15.49 6.02
CA ARG A 67 5.07 14.77 4.89
C ARG A 67 5.19 13.27 5.14
N ALA A 68 5.42 12.87 6.39
CA ALA A 68 5.43 11.46 6.76
C ALA A 68 4.05 10.83 6.62
N ALA A 69 2.98 11.52 7.02
CA ALA A 69 1.61 11.06 6.82
C ALA A 69 1.29 10.87 5.33
N GLU A 70 1.54 11.88 4.50
CA GLU A 70 1.36 11.81 3.04
C GLU A 70 2.16 10.65 2.41
N GLY A 71 3.41 10.48 2.82
CA GLY A 71 4.25 9.38 2.33
C GLY A 71 3.70 8.00 2.70
N ARG A 72 3.15 7.87 3.91
CA ARG A 72 2.53 6.63 4.39
C ARG A 72 1.20 6.33 3.71
N GLU A 73 0.38 7.34 3.45
CA GLU A 73 -0.82 7.19 2.61
C GLU A 73 -0.46 6.74 1.20
N GLY A 74 0.59 7.33 0.61
CA GLY A 74 1.11 6.92 -0.69
C GLY A 74 1.57 5.46 -0.73
N MET A 75 2.32 5.01 0.29
CA MET A 75 2.71 3.61 0.42
C MET A 75 1.50 2.68 0.56
N ALA A 76 0.52 3.05 1.38
CA ALA A 76 -0.70 2.27 1.55
C ALA A 76 -1.52 2.15 0.25
N GLY A 77 -1.58 3.23 -0.54
CA GLY A 77 -2.20 3.22 -1.86
C GLY A 77 -1.46 2.29 -2.83
N ALA A 78 -0.13 2.35 -2.86
CA ALA A 78 0.69 1.49 -3.71
C ALA A 78 0.55 0.02 -3.34
N ASP A 79 0.59 -0.33 -2.06
CA ASP A 79 0.45 -1.71 -1.59
C ASP A 79 -0.94 -2.28 -1.92
N ASN A 80 -2.02 -1.51 -1.73
CA ASN A 80 -3.36 -1.93 -2.16
C ASN A 80 -3.47 -2.10 -3.68
N PHE A 81 -2.84 -1.21 -4.46
CA PHE A 81 -2.82 -1.32 -5.91
C PHE A 81 -2.12 -2.59 -6.38
N VAL A 82 -0.96 -2.93 -5.78
CA VAL A 82 -0.24 -4.17 -6.07
C VAL A 82 -1.08 -5.40 -5.72
N ALA A 83 -1.72 -5.41 -4.54
CA ALA A 83 -2.61 -6.49 -4.14
C ALA A 83 -3.79 -6.68 -5.11
N GLY A 84 -4.45 -5.58 -5.50
CA GLY A 84 -5.58 -5.64 -6.44
C GLY A 84 -5.16 -6.09 -7.84
N THR A 85 -4.04 -5.57 -8.35
CA THR A 85 -3.53 -5.95 -9.68
C THR A 85 -3.18 -7.44 -9.73
N GLY A 86 -2.58 -7.99 -8.68
CA GLY A 86 -2.27 -9.42 -8.67
C GLY A 86 -3.49 -10.32 -8.51
N ASP A 87 -4.55 -9.88 -7.81
CA ASP A 87 -5.83 -10.60 -7.80
C ASP A 87 -6.44 -10.66 -9.20
N GLU A 88 -6.41 -9.53 -9.94
CA GLU A 88 -6.90 -9.47 -11.33
C GLU A 88 -6.11 -10.43 -12.23
N MET A 89 -4.78 -10.46 -12.09
CA MET A 89 -3.92 -11.38 -12.84
C MET A 89 -4.20 -12.85 -12.52
N GLU A 90 -4.51 -13.18 -11.26
CA GLU A 90 -4.87 -14.56 -10.88
C GLU A 90 -6.20 -14.99 -11.49
N VAL A 91 -7.20 -14.11 -11.48
CA VAL A 91 -8.50 -14.36 -12.16
C VAL A 91 -8.33 -14.56 -13.66
N ASP A 92 -7.53 -13.71 -14.31
CA ASP A 92 -7.25 -13.81 -15.75
C ASP A 92 -6.48 -15.10 -16.09
N ALA A 93 -5.53 -15.50 -15.25
CA ALA A 93 -4.79 -16.74 -15.40
C ALA A 93 -5.71 -17.96 -15.26
N ASP A 94 -6.58 -17.99 -14.25
CA ASP A 94 -7.57 -19.06 -14.06
C ASP A 94 -8.54 -19.15 -15.24
N ALA A 95 -9.01 -18.01 -15.76
CA ALA A 95 -9.85 -17.96 -16.95
C ALA A 95 -9.12 -18.55 -18.18
N ALA A 96 -7.86 -18.17 -18.38
CA ALA A 96 -7.05 -18.68 -19.48
C ALA A 96 -6.78 -20.19 -19.36
N ILE A 97 -6.51 -20.69 -18.14
CA ILE A 97 -6.32 -22.12 -17.87
C ILE A 97 -7.60 -22.89 -18.17
N ASN A 98 -8.77 -22.40 -17.74
CA ASN A 98 -10.06 -23.04 -18.00
C ASN A 98 -10.39 -23.08 -19.50
N VAL A 99 -10.10 -22.01 -20.24
CA VAL A 99 -10.24 -21.99 -21.72
C VAL A 99 -9.29 -22.99 -22.37
N ALA A 100 -8.03 -23.06 -21.92
CA ALA A 100 -7.07 -24.03 -22.44
C ALA A 100 -7.50 -25.48 -22.15
N ALA A 101 -7.94 -25.76 -20.92
CA ALA A 101 -8.41 -27.08 -20.49
C ALA A 101 -9.63 -27.54 -21.32
N SER A 102 -10.63 -26.68 -21.47
CA SER A 102 -11.82 -26.97 -22.30
C SER A 102 -11.47 -27.18 -23.78
N THR A 103 -10.48 -26.45 -24.30
CA THR A 103 -9.98 -26.64 -25.68
C THR A 103 -9.28 -28.00 -25.84
N VAL A 104 -8.50 -28.42 -24.83
CA VAL A 104 -7.83 -29.74 -24.82
C VAL A 104 -8.85 -30.88 -24.70
N GLU A 105 -9.87 -30.73 -23.85
CA GLU A 105 -10.96 -31.70 -23.74
C GLU A 105 -11.75 -31.81 -25.05
N SER A 106 -12.06 -30.68 -25.70
CA SER A 106 -12.74 -30.65 -26.99
C SER A 106 -11.96 -31.40 -28.08
N ARG A 107 -10.64 -31.17 -28.18
CA ARG A 107 -9.74 -31.89 -29.11
C ARG A 107 -9.61 -33.38 -28.79
N ASN A 108 -9.76 -33.76 -27.52
CA ASN A 108 -9.71 -35.16 -27.08
C ASN A 108 -11.07 -35.87 -27.14
N SER A 109 -12.15 -35.18 -27.53
CA SER A 109 -13.46 -35.78 -27.64
C SER A 109 -13.50 -36.86 -28.73
N ALA A 110 -14.30 -37.92 -28.50
CA ALA A 110 -14.45 -39.03 -29.44
C ALA A 110 -14.97 -38.58 -30.82
N VAL A 111 -15.75 -37.49 -30.85
CA VAL A 111 -16.26 -36.90 -32.10
C VAL A 111 -15.13 -36.24 -32.90
N PHE A 112 -14.25 -35.48 -32.25
CA PHE A 112 -13.13 -34.81 -32.94
C PHE A 112 -12.09 -35.81 -33.44
N ARG A 113 -11.78 -36.85 -32.67
CA ARG A 113 -10.92 -37.96 -33.12
C ARG A 113 -11.54 -38.73 -34.28
N GLY A 114 -12.85 -39.01 -34.21
CA GLY A 114 -13.57 -39.71 -35.28
C GLY A 114 -13.61 -38.94 -36.61
N ILE A 115 -13.60 -37.59 -36.58
CA ILE A 115 -13.49 -36.75 -37.78
C ILE A 115 -12.04 -36.71 -38.29
N SER A 116 -11.05 -36.68 -37.40
CA SER A 116 -9.63 -36.67 -37.78
C SER A 116 -9.15 -38.00 -38.38
N ASP A 117 -9.67 -39.15 -37.94
CA ASP A 117 -9.31 -40.47 -38.47
C ASP A 117 -10.02 -40.81 -39.80
N ALA A 118 -11.01 -39.99 -40.19
CA ALA A 118 -11.80 -40.19 -41.42
C ALA A 118 -11.29 -39.39 -42.63
N VAL A 119 -10.22 -38.60 -42.47
CA VAL A 119 -9.54 -37.81 -43.53
C VAL A 119 -8.16 -38.42 -43.79
#